data_AF-A0A846ZBW5-F1
#
_entry.id   AF-A0A846ZBW5-F1
#
_cell.length_a   1.000
_cell.length_b   1.000
_cell.length_c   1.000
_cell.angle_alpha   90.00
_cell.angle_beta   90.00
_cell.angle_gamma   90.00
#
_symmetry.space_group_name_H-M   'P 1'
#
loop_
_entity.id
_entity.type
_entity.pdbx_description
1 polymer ?
#
loop_
_entity_poly.entity_id
_entity_poly.type
_entity_poly.pdbx_seq_one_letter_code
_entity_poly.pdbx_strand_id
1 'polypeptide(L)'
;MSWQAAGAGPGGTGGGPSGDLFASVEGNVRELVASPWWQTAQPADRAAQVAARMLWGTGEWWLYGAWGRWYRCGLDGTWHPCPPPADFEDRRVAVPAPRGAGTPPVPPQLFPTGPDLAAGRVAPLGFLGPVPDTAVVARISQALTTALAVDPQQFAQRDPMFQPGTPSTVAAAWGALLWCAGSPVALTEHPLIESFIPFLTTSADRLHWMMPPDFATLAGYYIHRLGAGDGGGAAHIARVMYEVAAGLQADPRFRPGADALAAITAASLRTVNQDMATVRYGPGAVLQEWRRRCPAEYAIPMVRDTAPGEYLRLALYDLQEIVAGLTGPRPGAAGRGHDEVRRAGIAVLAADLQAAPGALPALQRWLDPDSVRTLQAVLSDPANPLRSLWPRDGRLPDALRGDDADALAALLATTYTLGLTWCRLAQVAPPATGFAVPQAVAAELTSPAMHSPPSTDELSAWDIIKAARAHMAAERAASGTDQPVAPVPEPVRDAPGPPPAVAPAPP
;
A
#
# COMPACT_ATOMS: atom_id res chain seq x y z
N MET A 1 35.79 -21.08 -23.26
CA MET A 1 36.38 -21.64 -22.04
C MET A 1 35.24 -22.11 -21.15
N SER A 2 35.23 -23.40 -20.86
CA SER A 2 34.25 -24.15 -20.09
C SER A 2 34.37 -23.87 -18.59
N TRP A 3 33.25 -23.64 -17.90
CA TRP A 3 33.17 -23.77 -16.45
C TRP A 3 31.87 -24.46 -16.05
N GLN A 4 31.98 -25.74 -15.72
CA GLN A 4 31.16 -26.44 -14.75
C GLN A 4 32.04 -26.65 -13.50
N ALA A 5 31.54 -26.26 -12.31
CA ALA A 5 31.60 -27.03 -11.06
C ALA A 5 31.31 -26.15 -9.82
N ALA A 6 30.24 -26.53 -9.12
CA ALA A 6 30.02 -26.57 -7.66
C ALA A 6 30.56 -25.44 -6.75
N GLY A 7 29.60 -24.80 -6.05
CA GLY A 7 29.81 -24.15 -4.77
C GLY A 7 28.54 -24.26 -3.93
N ALA A 8 28.48 -25.26 -3.05
CA ALA A 8 27.48 -25.35 -1.98
C ALA A 8 27.93 -24.44 -0.82
N GLY A 9 27.07 -23.50 -0.43
CA GLY A 9 27.21 -22.63 0.75
C GLY A 9 25.83 -22.35 1.35
N PRO A 10 25.69 -22.19 2.69
CA PRO A 10 24.44 -22.40 3.38
C PRO A 10 23.60 -21.11 3.49
N GLY A 11 22.30 -21.23 3.26
CA GLY A 11 21.30 -20.22 3.61
C GLY A 11 20.43 -19.78 2.43
N GLY A 12 19.31 -20.48 2.22
CA GLY A 12 18.28 -20.09 1.25
C GLY A 12 17.37 -21.27 0.90
N THR A 13 16.25 -21.40 1.60
CA THR A 13 15.20 -22.37 1.30
C THR A 13 14.60 -22.09 -0.08
N GLY A 14 15.02 -22.87 -1.08
CA GLY A 14 14.54 -22.77 -2.45
C GLY A 14 14.93 -24.01 -3.27
N GLY A 15 14.75 -25.20 -2.70
CA GLY A 15 14.96 -26.46 -3.40
C GLY A 15 13.74 -26.83 -4.25
N GLY A 16 13.56 -26.14 -5.38
CA GLY A 16 12.64 -26.62 -6.42
C GLY A 16 13.13 -27.95 -7.02
N PRO A 17 12.25 -28.74 -7.67
CA PRO A 17 12.68 -29.96 -8.35
C PRO A 17 13.77 -29.63 -9.38
N SER A 18 14.85 -30.41 -9.41
CA SER A 18 15.92 -30.26 -10.40
C SER A 18 15.33 -30.18 -11.81
N GLY A 19 15.44 -29.01 -12.46
CA GLY A 19 14.92 -28.76 -13.81
C GLY A 19 13.80 -27.71 -13.95
N ASP A 20 13.30 -27.09 -12.88
CA ASP A 20 12.36 -25.95 -13.03
C ASP A 20 13.08 -24.69 -13.54
N LEU A 21 12.91 -24.40 -14.83
CA LEU A 21 13.50 -23.22 -15.46
C LEU A 21 12.90 -21.90 -14.97
N PHE A 22 11.62 -21.87 -14.55
CA PHE A 22 11.03 -20.65 -14.01
C PHE A 22 11.74 -20.28 -12.70
N ALA A 23 11.79 -21.21 -11.73
CA ALA A 23 12.49 -20.97 -10.47
C ALA A 23 13.99 -20.64 -10.68
N SER A 24 14.66 -21.32 -11.61
CA SER A 24 16.07 -21.05 -11.93
C SER A 24 16.26 -19.64 -12.51
N VAL A 25 15.42 -19.22 -13.45
CA VAL A 25 15.51 -17.87 -14.05
C VAL A 25 15.24 -16.79 -13.01
N GLU A 26 14.24 -16.96 -12.14
CA GLU A 26 13.98 -16.01 -11.06
C GLU A 26 15.20 -15.80 -10.17
N GLY A 27 15.80 -16.90 -9.69
CA GLY A 27 17.02 -16.87 -8.88
C GLY A 27 18.17 -16.19 -9.60
N ASN A 28 18.42 -16.57 -10.86
CA ASN A 28 19.49 -16.02 -11.68
C ASN A 28 19.33 -14.52 -11.96
N VAL A 29 18.10 -14.04 -12.18
CA VAL A 29 17.84 -12.60 -12.40
C VAL A 29 18.01 -11.83 -11.11
N ARG A 30 17.54 -12.35 -9.96
CA ARG A 30 17.76 -11.72 -8.65
C ARG A 30 19.25 -11.63 -8.31
N GLU A 31 20.01 -12.69 -8.54
CA GLU A 31 21.47 -12.70 -8.35
C GLU A 31 22.17 -11.71 -9.28
N LEU A 32 21.80 -11.70 -10.56
CA LEU A 32 22.34 -10.76 -11.55
C LEU A 32 22.12 -9.30 -11.12
N VAL A 33 20.91 -8.97 -10.68
CA VAL A 33 20.53 -7.63 -10.23
C VAL A 33 21.24 -7.23 -8.93
N ALA A 34 21.47 -8.18 -8.02
CA ALA A 34 22.21 -7.95 -6.79
C ALA A 34 23.73 -7.81 -7.02
N SER A 35 24.24 -8.19 -8.20
CA SER A 35 25.67 -8.16 -8.49
C SER A 35 26.23 -6.72 -8.56
N PRO A 36 27.50 -6.50 -8.18
CA PRO A 36 28.16 -5.21 -8.34
C PRO A 36 28.22 -4.72 -9.80
N TRP A 37 28.26 -5.66 -10.75
CA TRP A 37 28.23 -5.34 -12.19
C TRP A 37 26.95 -4.59 -12.56
N TRP A 38 25.80 -4.99 -12.00
CA TRP A 38 24.51 -4.38 -12.32
C TRP A 38 24.53 -2.87 -12.13
N GLN A 39 25.07 -2.40 -11.00
CA GLN A 39 25.10 -0.98 -10.63
C GLN A 39 25.85 -0.11 -11.65
N THR A 40 26.85 -0.67 -12.34
CA THR A 40 27.73 0.05 -13.28
C THR A 40 27.41 -0.23 -14.75
N ALA A 41 26.66 -1.29 -15.05
CA ALA A 41 26.26 -1.68 -16.40
C ALA A 41 25.34 -0.64 -17.06
N GLN A 42 25.47 -0.49 -18.39
CA GLN A 42 24.57 0.38 -19.17
C GLN A 42 23.17 -0.25 -19.28
N PRO A 43 22.10 0.55 -19.42
CA PRO A 43 20.73 0.02 -19.54
C PRO A 43 20.56 -1.02 -20.65
N ALA A 44 21.24 -0.84 -21.80
CA ALA A 44 21.20 -1.79 -22.91
C ALA A 44 21.85 -3.15 -22.56
N ASP A 45 22.96 -3.14 -21.81
CA ASP A 45 23.63 -4.38 -21.37
C ASP A 45 22.79 -5.13 -20.34
N ARG A 46 22.16 -4.39 -19.40
CA ARG A 46 21.20 -4.95 -18.43
C ARG A 46 20.04 -5.62 -19.16
N ALA A 47 19.43 -4.90 -20.10
CA ALA A 47 18.33 -5.43 -20.92
C ALA A 47 18.75 -6.69 -21.69
N ALA A 48 19.92 -6.70 -22.31
CA ALA A 48 20.45 -7.86 -23.03
C ALA A 48 20.66 -9.08 -22.11
N GLN A 49 21.17 -8.87 -20.89
CA GLN A 49 21.35 -9.95 -19.91
C GLN A 49 20.03 -10.52 -19.41
N VAL A 50 19.03 -9.68 -19.14
CA VAL A 50 17.70 -10.17 -18.73
C VAL A 50 17.01 -10.88 -19.90
N ALA A 51 17.05 -10.31 -21.11
CA ALA A 51 16.47 -10.91 -22.30
C ALA A 51 17.10 -12.27 -22.65
N ALA A 52 18.39 -12.47 -22.37
CA ALA A 52 19.08 -13.75 -22.56
C ALA A 52 18.55 -14.89 -21.67
N ARG A 53 17.74 -14.58 -20.64
CA ARG A 53 17.13 -15.53 -19.70
C ARG A 53 15.63 -15.74 -19.96
N MET A 54 15.09 -15.18 -21.04
CA MET A 54 13.69 -15.42 -21.42
C MET A 54 13.42 -16.90 -21.65
N LEU A 55 12.20 -17.33 -21.36
CA LEU A 55 11.72 -18.68 -21.63
C LEU A 55 10.72 -18.67 -22.78
N TRP A 56 10.62 -19.80 -23.46
CA TRP A 56 9.62 -20.10 -24.47
C TRP A 56 8.95 -21.42 -24.11
N GLY A 57 7.63 -21.43 -24.07
CA GLY A 57 6.88 -22.63 -23.71
C GLY A 57 5.44 -22.53 -24.19
N THR A 58 4.91 -23.64 -24.72
CA THR A 58 3.52 -23.72 -25.20
C THR A 58 3.11 -22.67 -26.24
N GLY A 59 4.05 -22.04 -26.95
CA GLY A 59 3.73 -20.97 -27.90
C GLY A 59 3.75 -19.55 -27.32
N GLU A 60 4.34 -19.36 -26.14
CA GLU A 60 4.41 -18.07 -25.45
C GLU A 60 5.82 -17.76 -24.94
N TRP A 61 6.16 -16.47 -24.97
CA TRP A 61 7.40 -15.97 -24.38
C TRP A 61 7.16 -15.54 -22.94
N TRP A 62 8.12 -15.84 -22.10
CA TRP A 62 8.10 -15.51 -20.68
C TRP A 62 9.35 -14.73 -20.30
N LEU A 63 9.16 -13.70 -19.48
CA LEU A 63 10.22 -12.83 -18.98
C LEU A 63 9.98 -12.61 -17.49
N TYR A 64 10.99 -12.92 -16.68
CA TYR A 64 11.01 -12.46 -15.29
C TYR A 64 11.71 -11.10 -15.24
N GLY A 65 11.02 -10.09 -14.72
CA GLY A 65 11.46 -8.72 -14.88
C GLY A 65 10.94 -7.78 -13.80
N ALA A 66 10.60 -6.56 -14.23
CA ALA A 66 10.27 -5.46 -13.35
C ALA A 66 9.23 -5.83 -12.29
N TRP A 67 9.36 -5.24 -11.10
CA TRP A 67 8.51 -5.53 -9.93
C TRP A 67 8.60 -6.97 -9.40
N GLY A 68 9.57 -7.76 -9.87
CA GLY A 68 9.72 -9.15 -9.49
C GLY A 68 8.56 -10.03 -9.95
N ARG A 69 8.00 -9.71 -11.12
CA ARG A 69 6.86 -10.43 -11.74
C ARG A 69 7.28 -11.18 -13.00
N TRP A 70 6.53 -12.24 -13.29
CA TRP A 70 6.55 -12.87 -14.60
C TRP A 70 5.65 -12.11 -15.58
N TYR A 71 6.16 -11.93 -16.79
CA TYR A 71 5.44 -11.37 -17.92
C TYR A 71 5.33 -12.40 -19.02
N ARG A 72 4.15 -12.49 -19.61
CA ARG A 72 3.80 -13.35 -20.74
C ARG A 72 3.62 -12.50 -21.98
N CYS A 73 4.18 -12.92 -23.11
CA CYS A 73 3.82 -12.42 -24.44
C CYS A 73 3.20 -13.56 -25.24
N GLY A 74 1.95 -13.36 -25.64
CA GLY A 74 1.23 -14.31 -26.50
C GLY A 74 1.36 -13.95 -27.98
N LEU A 75 0.43 -14.47 -28.78
CA LEU A 75 0.32 -14.20 -30.22
C LEU A 75 -0.09 -12.76 -30.55
N ASP A 76 -0.64 -12.04 -29.59
CA ASP A 76 -1.00 -10.63 -29.69
C ASP A 76 0.23 -9.69 -29.62
N GLY A 77 1.42 -10.24 -29.34
CA GLY A 77 2.67 -9.49 -29.28
C GLY A 77 2.77 -8.52 -28.10
N THR A 78 1.81 -8.57 -27.17
CA THR A 78 1.75 -7.66 -26.02
C THR A 78 2.18 -8.39 -24.76
N TRP A 79 2.99 -7.73 -23.95
CA TRP A 79 3.47 -8.26 -22.68
C TRP A 79 2.49 -7.94 -21.56
N HIS A 80 2.07 -8.96 -20.81
CA HIS A 80 1.18 -8.84 -19.65
C HIS A 80 1.77 -9.53 -18.42
N PRO A 81 1.68 -8.93 -17.21
CA PRO A 81 1.93 -9.67 -15.99
C PRO A 81 1.07 -10.93 -15.97
N CYS A 82 1.68 -12.08 -15.76
CA CYS A 82 1.00 -13.36 -15.68
C CYS A 82 1.80 -14.25 -14.73
N PRO A 83 1.20 -14.77 -13.65
CA PRO A 83 1.87 -15.76 -12.82
C PRO A 83 2.30 -16.95 -13.67
N PRO A 84 3.48 -17.53 -13.39
CA PRO A 84 3.90 -18.74 -14.07
C PRO A 84 2.94 -19.88 -13.69
N PRO A 85 2.86 -20.95 -14.51
CA PRO A 85 2.05 -22.13 -14.17
C PRO A 85 2.33 -22.63 -12.76
N ALA A 86 1.31 -23.05 -12.00
CA ALA A 86 1.53 -23.53 -10.63
C ALA A 86 2.15 -24.95 -10.62
N ASP A 87 1.69 -25.81 -11.53
CA ASP A 87 2.11 -27.20 -11.60
C ASP A 87 3.49 -27.38 -12.25
N PHE A 88 4.31 -28.23 -11.64
CA PHE A 88 5.65 -28.51 -12.14
C PHE A 88 5.64 -29.09 -13.56
N GLU A 89 4.67 -29.94 -13.88
CA GLU A 89 4.56 -30.56 -15.22
C GLU A 89 4.31 -29.50 -16.31
N ASP A 90 3.48 -28.49 -16.01
CA ASP A 90 3.22 -27.35 -16.90
C ASP A 90 4.42 -26.41 -17.02
N ARG A 91 5.29 -26.34 -16.00
CA ARG A 91 6.54 -25.59 -16.06
C ARG A 91 7.61 -26.32 -16.87
N ARG A 92 7.66 -27.66 -16.80
CA ARG A 92 8.71 -28.49 -17.42
C ARG A 92 8.75 -28.40 -18.94
N VAL A 93 7.65 -27.99 -19.59
CA VAL A 93 7.59 -27.83 -21.05
C VAL A 93 8.25 -26.53 -21.55
N ALA A 94 8.62 -25.62 -20.64
CA ALA A 94 9.35 -24.42 -21.01
C ALA A 94 10.81 -24.75 -21.35
N VAL A 95 11.37 -24.01 -22.32
CA VAL A 95 12.77 -24.07 -22.73
C VAL A 95 13.34 -22.65 -22.80
N PRO A 96 14.68 -22.46 -22.78
CA PRO A 96 15.26 -21.16 -23.04
C PRO A 96 14.80 -20.60 -24.40
N ALA A 97 14.41 -19.33 -24.42
CA ALA A 97 13.88 -18.72 -25.63
C ALA A 97 14.93 -18.68 -26.76
N PRO A 98 14.54 -18.98 -28.01
CA PRO A 98 15.45 -18.91 -29.14
C PRO A 98 15.92 -17.47 -29.37
N ARG A 99 17.21 -17.29 -29.67
CA ARG A 99 17.80 -15.98 -29.99
C ARG A 99 17.55 -15.61 -31.45
N GLY A 100 17.09 -14.39 -31.73
CA GLY A 100 17.04 -13.83 -33.09
C GLY A 100 15.67 -13.26 -33.49
N ALA A 101 15.40 -13.18 -34.80
CA ALA A 101 14.27 -12.46 -35.43
C ALA A 101 12.85 -13.02 -35.11
N GLY A 102 12.71 -13.90 -34.13
CA GLY A 102 11.42 -14.41 -33.62
C GLY A 102 11.15 -14.05 -32.15
N THR A 103 12.07 -13.37 -31.46
CA THR A 103 11.83 -12.88 -30.09
C THR A 103 11.00 -11.59 -30.13
N PRO A 104 9.85 -11.51 -29.46
CA PRO A 104 9.05 -10.29 -29.43
C PRO A 104 9.82 -9.16 -28.75
N PRO A 105 9.67 -7.90 -29.22
CA PRO A 105 10.32 -6.77 -28.58
C PRO A 105 9.82 -6.63 -27.14
N VAL A 106 10.76 -6.55 -26.20
CA VAL A 106 10.46 -6.36 -24.78
C VAL A 106 10.42 -4.86 -24.49
N PRO A 107 9.30 -4.31 -23.98
CA PRO A 107 9.24 -2.92 -23.57
C PRO A 107 10.28 -2.60 -22.49
N PRO A 108 10.99 -1.45 -22.56
CA PRO A 108 12.06 -1.12 -21.62
C PRO A 108 11.63 -1.13 -20.15
N GLN A 109 10.37 -0.78 -19.85
CA GLN A 109 9.82 -0.76 -18.50
C GLN A 109 9.67 -2.16 -17.86
N LEU A 110 9.81 -3.24 -18.62
CA LEU A 110 9.78 -4.61 -18.09
C LEU A 110 11.14 -5.10 -17.63
N PHE A 111 12.22 -4.40 -17.97
CA PHE A 111 13.52 -4.70 -17.41
C PHE A 111 13.61 -4.15 -15.99
N PRO A 112 14.12 -4.94 -15.04
CA PRO A 112 14.24 -4.47 -13.68
C PRO A 112 15.17 -3.26 -13.61
N THR A 113 14.92 -2.39 -12.65
CA THR A 113 15.84 -1.29 -12.28
C THR A 113 16.82 -1.75 -11.20
N GLY A 114 16.37 -2.71 -10.40
CA GLY A 114 17.11 -3.38 -9.35
C GLY A 114 16.27 -3.45 -8.08
N PRO A 115 16.00 -2.29 -7.45
CA PRO A 115 15.19 -2.23 -6.23
C PRO A 115 13.75 -2.72 -6.39
N ASP A 116 13.18 -2.59 -7.58
CA ASP A 116 11.83 -3.03 -7.90
C ASP A 116 11.65 -4.56 -7.77
N LEU A 117 12.72 -5.36 -7.84
CA LEU A 117 12.62 -6.81 -7.58
C LEU A 117 12.29 -7.14 -6.11
N ALA A 118 12.48 -6.19 -5.19
CA ALA A 118 12.16 -6.33 -3.76
C ALA A 118 10.76 -5.81 -3.38
N ALA A 119 9.97 -5.37 -4.38
CA ALA A 119 8.65 -4.76 -4.21
C ALA A 119 7.65 -5.59 -3.36
N GLY A 120 7.75 -6.92 -3.40
CA GLY A 120 6.76 -7.80 -2.77
C GLY A 120 5.36 -7.69 -3.41
N ARG A 121 4.31 -7.97 -2.66
CA ARG A 121 2.91 -7.77 -3.07
C ARG A 121 2.58 -6.28 -3.11
N VAL A 122 1.75 -5.87 -4.07
CA VAL A 122 1.39 -4.45 -4.25
C VAL A 122 0.33 -3.96 -3.28
N ALA A 123 -0.49 -4.87 -2.75
CA ALA A 123 -1.52 -4.58 -1.75
C ALA A 123 -0.97 -4.89 -0.34
N PRO A 124 -0.54 -3.87 0.43
CA PRO A 124 -0.19 -4.06 1.84
C PRO A 124 -1.41 -4.45 2.67
N LEU A 125 -1.19 -5.17 3.77
CA LEU A 125 -2.25 -5.62 4.67
C LEU A 125 -2.81 -4.49 5.55
N GLY A 126 -2.02 -3.44 5.81
CA GLY A 126 -2.45 -2.30 6.62
C GLY A 126 -2.95 -2.73 8.01
N PHE A 127 -4.22 -2.45 8.30
CA PHE A 127 -4.85 -2.73 9.59
C PHE A 127 -5.32 -4.19 9.78
N LEU A 128 -5.17 -5.06 8.76
CA LEU A 128 -5.56 -6.47 8.87
C LEU A 128 -4.55 -7.27 9.67
N GLY A 129 -5.03 -8.27 10.41
CA GLY A 129 -4.22 -9.13 11.26
C GLY A 129 -4.16 -8.66 12.72
N PRO A 130 -3.15 -9.09 13.50
CA PRO A 130 -3.10 -8.85 14.93
C PRO A 130 -2.91 -7.36 15.28
N VAL A 131 -3.23 -7.01 16.52
CA VAL A 131 -3.01 -5.66 17.05
C VAL A 131 -1.52 -5.29 16.92
N PRO A 132 -1.19 -4.05 16.46
CA PRO A 132 0.20 -3.61 16.37
C PRO A 132 0.92 -3.62 17.73
N ASP A 133 2.25 -3.70 17.69
CA ASP A 133 3.09 -3.53 18.87
C ASP A 133 2.80 -2.18 19.57
N THR A 134 2.70 -2.21 20.89
CA THR A 134 2.62 -1.05 21.77
C THR A 134 3.59 0.08 21.41
N ALA A 135 4.81 -0.24 20.96
CA ALA A 135 5.79 0.75 20.54
C ALA A 135 5.35 1.52 19.28
N VAL A 136 4.67 0.86 18.34
CA VAL A 136 4.07 1.50 17.16
C VAL A 136 2.93 2.41 17.61
N VAL A 137 2.02 1.91 18.45
CA VAL A 137 0.88 2.68 18.98
C VAL A 137 1.33 3.93 19.73
N ALA A 138 2.38 3.81 20.57
CA ALA A 138 2.96 4.92 21.29
C ALA A 138 3.57 5.98 20.36
N ARG A 139 4.30 5.56 19.32
CA ARG A 139 4.86 6.49 18.32
C ARG A 139 3.77 7.25 17.55
N ILE A 140 2.68 6.59 17.19
CA ILE A 140 1.55 7.26 16.53
C ILE A 140 0.82 8.21 17.47
N SER A 141 0.64 7.83 18.74
CA SER A 141 0.09 8.73 19.77
C SER A 141 0.97 9.97 19.99
N GLN A 142 2.29 9.81 19.93
CA GLN A 142 3.24 10.92 19.99
C GLN A 142 3.14 11.82 18.76
N ALA A 143 3.08 11.25 17.55
CA ALA A 143 2.91 12.02 16.31
C ALA A 143 1.59 12.82 16.31
N LEU A 144 0.52 12.26 16.87
CA LEU A 144 -0.75 12.96 17.05
C LEU A 144 -0.65 14.10 18.06
N THR A 145 0.09 13.91 19.17
CA THR A 145 0.41 15.00 20.10
C THR A 145 1.16 16.13 19.41
N THR A 146 2.16 15.80 18.59
CA THR A 146 2.88 16.78 17.76
C THR A 146 1.93 17.51 16.81
N ALA A 147 1.02 16.79 16.16
CA ALA A 147 0.05 17.37 15.24
C ALA A 147 -0.91 18.34 15.92
N LEU A 148 -1.27 18.11 17.18
CA LEU A 148 -2.14 18.99 17.97
C LEU A 148 -1.41 20.22 18.54
N ALA A 149 -0.08 20.24 18.55
CA ALA A 149 0.74 21.31 19.10
C ALA A 149 0.84 22.53 18.15
N VAL A 150 -0.29 23.02 17.66
CA VAL A 150 -0.41 24.15 16.73
C VAL A 150 -1.61 25.02 17.06
N ASP A 151 -1.64 26.25 16.56
CA ASP A 151 -2.86 27.06 16.54
C ASP A 151 -3.84 26.52 15.48
N PRO A 152 -5.03 26.02 15.86
CA PRO A 152 -6.00 25.48 14.91
C PRO A 152 -6.50 26.51 13.88
N GLN A 153 -6.48 27.80 14.20
CA GLN A 153 -6.86 28.87 13.26
C GLN A 153 -5.82 29.03 12.15
N GLN A 154 -4.54 28.95 12.50
CA GLN A 154 -3.45 28.96 11.52
C GLN A 154 -3.50 27.73 10.61
N PHE A 155 -3.89 26.57 11.15
CA PHE A 155 -3.98 25.30 10.43
C PHE A 155 -5.43 24.87 10.16
N ALA A 156 -6.30 25.80 9.76
CA ALA A 156 -7.70 25.47 9.49
C ALA A 156 -7.84 24.42 8.38
N GLN A 157 -8.61 23.36 8.65
CA GLN A 157 -9.00 22.32 7.69
C GLN A 157 -10.47 22.52 7.28
N ARG A 158 -10.80 22.16 6.03
CA ARG A 158 -12.16 22.28 5.47
C ARG A 158 -12.81 20.96 5.06
N ASP A 159 -12.08 19.86 5.21
CA ASP A 159 -12.59 18.54 4.87
C ASP A 159 -13.72 18.13 5.84
N PRO A 160 -14.94 17.83 5.33
CA PRO A 160 -16.09 17.46 6.17
C PRO A 160 -15.93 16.12 6.90
N MET A 161 -14.90 15.33 6.57
CA MET A 161 -14.53 14.14 7.34
C MET A 161 -14.10 14.46 8.77
N PHE A 162 -13.65 15.69 9.04
CA PHE A 162 -13.13 16.09 10.35
C PHE A 162 -14.09 17.00 11.11
N GLN A 163 -14.08 16.87 12.43
CA GLN A 163 -14.85 17.72 13.32
C GLN A 163 -14.41 19.18 13.17
N PRO A 164 -15.33 20.16 13.30
CA PRO A 164 -14.98 21.58 13.30
C PRO A 164 -13.89 21.89 14.33
N GLY A 165 -12.87 22.65 13.92
CA GLY A 165 -11.73 22.99 14.79
C GLY A 165 -10.57 21.98 14.77
N THR A 166 -10.71 20.85 14.05
CA THR A 166 -9.59 19.94 13.83
C THR A 166 -8.53 20.61 12.93
N PRO A 167 -7.25 20.67 13.34
CA PRO A 167 -6.21 21.28 12.52
C PRO A 167 -5.80 20.37 11.35
N SER A 168 -5.34 20.97 10.25
CA SER A 168 -4.90 20.27 9.04
C SER A 168 -3.69 19.35 9.26
N THR A 169 -2.94 19.56 10.35
CA THR A 169 -1.87 18.66 10.83
C THR A 169 -2.41 17.31 11.27
N VAL A 170 -3.54 17.26 11.96
CA VAL A 170 -4.23 16.01 12.33
C VAL A 170 -4.78 15.32 11.09
N ALA A 171 -5.32 16.11 10.14
CA ALA A 171 -5.77 15.56 8.86
C ALA A 171 -4.60 15.00 8.02
N ALA A 172 -3.44 15.64 8.05
CA ALA A 172 -2.22 15.13 7.42
C ALA A 172 -1.72 13.85 8.11
N ALA A 173 -1.79 13.76 9.44
CA ALA A 173 -1.43 12.55 10.19
C ALA A 173 -2.37 11.37 9.86
N TRP A 174 -3.68 11.62 9.84
CA TRP A 174 -4.69 10.61 9.45
C TRP A 174 -4.48 10.15 8.01
N GLY A 175 -4.30 11.11 7.09
CA GLY A 175 -4.03 10.81 5.70
C GLY A 175 -2.75 10.01 5.51
N ALA A 176 -1.67 10.35 6.23
CA ALA A 176 -0.42 9.60 6.19
C ALA A 176 -0.60 8.16 6.67
N LEU A 177 -1.34 7.95 7.77
CA LEU A 177 -1.65 6.62 8.28
C LEU A 177 -2.39 5.78 7.22
N LEU A 178 -3.48 6.31 6.64
CA LEU A 178 -4.27 5.60 5.63
C LEU A 178 -3.50 5.35 4.35
N TRP A 179 -2.68 6.33 3.91
CA TRP A 179 -1.86 6.20 2.73
C TRP A 179 -0.81 5.10 2.90
N CYS A 180 -0.14 5.07 4.06
CA CYS A 180 0.82 4.01 4.40
C CYS A 180 0.17 2.63 4.53
N ALA A 181 -1.08 2.57 4.99
CA ALA A 181 -1.84 1.32 5.09
C ALA A 181 -2.12 0.70 3.71
N GLY A 182 -2.22 1.51 2.65
CA GLY A 182 -2.49 1.11 1.26
C GLY A 182 -3.88 0.54 1.00
N SER A 183 -4.25 -0.50 1.74
CA SER A 183 -5.59 -1.10 1.83
C SER A 183 -6.16 -0.90 3.25
N PRO A 184 -6.72 0.28 3.57
CA PRO A 184 -7.14 0.59 4.93
C PRO A 184 -8.51 -0.06 5.24
N VAL A 185 -8.49 -1.37 5.51
CA VAL A 185 -9.65 -2.14 5.98
C VAL A 185 -9.43 -2.57 7.41
N ALA A 186 -10.40 -2.33 8.28
CA ALA A 186 -10.38 -2.77 9.68
C ALA A 186 -11.61 -3.63 9.97
N LEU A 187 -11.39 -4.89 10.36
CA LEU A 187 -12.48 -5.82 10.68
C LEU A 187 -12.97 -5.68 12.12
N THR A 188 -12.11 -5.20 13.00
CA THR A 188 -12.36 -5.00 14.42
C THR A 188 -11.89 -3.60 14.82
N GLU A 189 -12.14 -3.25 16.08
CA GLU A 189 -11.46 -2.13 16.71
C GLU A 189 -9.93 -2.23 16.52
N HIS A 190 -9.29 -1.11 16.17
CA HIS A 190 -7.87 -1.05 15.90
C HIS A 190 -7.25 0.18 16.58
N PRO A 191 -6.18 0.04 17.38
CA PRO A 191 -5.66 1.11 18.24
C PRO A 191 -5.22 2.37 17.48
N LEU A 192 -4.66 2.16 16.29
CA LEU A 192 -4.22 3.27 15.44
C LEU A 192 -5.41 4.07 14.89
N ILE A 193 -6.56 3.43 14.66
CA ILE A 193 -7.78 4.12 14.18
C ILE A 193 -8.46 4.81 15.37
N GLU A 194 -8.56 4.11 16.50
CA GLU A 194 -9.21 4.64 17.71
C GLU A 194 -8.62 5.98 18.16
N SER A 195 -7.31 6.16 17.99
CA SER A 195 -6.64 7.41 18.34
C SER A 195 -7.11 8.62 17.52
N PHE A 196 -7.73 8.41 16.35
CA PHE A 196 -8.23 9.48 15.48
C PHE A 196 -9.74 9.71 15.59
N ILE A 197 -10.51 8.76 16.13
CA ILE A 197 -11.98 8.85 16.24
C ILE A 197 -12.47 10.20 16.79
N PRO A 198 -11.88 10.79 17.86
CA PRO A 198 -12.35 12.08 18.38
C PRO A 198 -12.33 13.24 17.38
N PHE A 199 -11.54 13.13 16.31
CA PHE A 199 -11.38 14.18 15.30
C PHE A 199 -12.21 13.93 14.05
N LEU A 200 -12.84 12.76 13.93
CA LEU A 200 -13.61 12.37 12.75
C LEU A 200 -15.11 12.63 12.96
N THR A 201 -15.80 13.01 11.88
CA THR A 201 -17.27 13.07 11.84
C THR A 201 -17.90 11.71 11.61
N THR A 202 -17.14 10.79 11.01
CA THR A 202 -17.52 9.40 10.79
C THR A 202 -17.45 8.62 12.09
N SER A 203 -18.53 7.91 12.42
CA SER A 203 -18.61 7.04 13.59
C SER A 203 -17.73 5.80 13.44
N ALA A 204 -17.28 5.22 14.56
CA ALA A 204 -16.33 4.10 14.60
C ALA A 204 -16.81 2.87 13.81
N ASP A 205 -18.11 2.57 13.88
CA ASP A 205 -18.79 1.48 13.18
C ASP A 205 -18.79 1.63 11.65
N ARG A 206 -18.39 2.79 11.13
CA ARG A 206 -18.29 3.07 9.69
C ARG A 206 -16.86 3.13 9.19
N LEU A 207 -15.87 2.93 10.07
CA LEU A 207 -14.44 2.95 9.72
C LEU A 207 -13.90 1.57 9.29
N HIS A 208 -14.79 0.66 8.89
CA HIS A 208 -14.39 -0.64 8.35
C HIS A 208 -13.80 -0.54 6.94
N TRP A 209 -14.41 0.29 6.09
CA TRP A 209 -14.06 0.44 4.67
C TRP A 209 -13.57 1.87 4.42
N MET A 210 -12.30 2.14 4.72
CA MET A 210 -11.73 3.47 4.55
C MET A 210 -11.09 3.61 3.17
N MET A 211 -10.90 4.86 2.72
CA MET A 211 -10.20 5.15 1.47
C MET A 211 -8.88 5.84 1.79
N PRO A 212 -7.74 5.34 1.27
CA PRO A 212 -6.49 6.06 1.39
C PRO A 212 -6.59 7.35 0.56
N PRO A 213 -6.07 8.49 1.05
CA PRO A 213 -6.00 9.69 0.22
C PRO A 213 -5.03 9.46 -0.95
N ASP A 214 -5.21 10.19 -2.04
CA ASP A 214 -4.20 10.25 -3.09
C ASP A 214 -2.94 10.94 -2.57
N PHE A 215 -1.78 10.58 -3.13
CA PHE A 215 -0.51 11.21 -2.76
C PHE A 215 -0.52 12.75 -2.95
N ALA A 216 -1.25 13.23 -3.96
CA ALA A 216 -1.43 14.66 -4.20
C ALA A 216 -2.17 15.37 -3.05
N THR A 217 -3.11 14.69 -2.38
CA THR A 217 -3.83 15.23 -1.21
C THR A 217 -2.89 15.38 -0.02
N LEU A 218 -2.02 14.40 0.23
CA LEU A 218 -0.99 14.50 1.26
C LEU A 218 -0.03 15.66 1.02
N ALA A 219 0.50 15.75 -0.20
CA ALA A 219 1.35 16.86 -0.61
C ALA A 219 0.60 18.20 -0.53
N GLY A 220 -0.71 18.21 -0.76
CA GLY A 220 -1.58 19.37 -0.67
C GLY A 220 -1.52 20.08 0.69
N TYR A 221 -1.49 19.33 1.79
CA TYR A 221 -1.34 19.92 3.13
C TYR A 221 -0.04 20.72 3.28
N TYR A 222 1.05 20.17 2.74
CA TYR A 222 2.36 20.81 2.76
C TYR A 222 2.41 22.03 1.81
N ILE A 223 1.95 21.84 0.58
CA ILE A 223 1.93 22.85 -0.48
C ILE A 223 1.07 24.05 -0.09
N HIS A 224 -0.06 23.84 0.59
CA HIS A 224 -0.93 24.92 1.05
C HIS A 224 -0.18 25.88 1.98
N ARG A 225 0.62 25.36 2.91
CA ARG A 225 1.45 26.19 3.81
C ARG A 225 2.54 26.94 3.06
N LEU A 226 3.20 26.30 2.10
CA LEU A 226 4.18 26.97 1.24
C LEU A 226 3.55 28.11 0.44
N GLY A 227 2.35 27.90 -0.11
CA GLY A 227 1.60 28.90 -0.86
C GLY A 227 1.17 30.10 -0.01
N ALA A 228 0.96 29.88 1.30
CA ALA A 228 0.71 30.94 2.27
C ALA A 228 1.99 31.69 2.72
N GLY A 229 3.16 31.35 2.19
CA GLY A 229 4.44 31.92 2.63
C GLY A 229 4.94 31.37 3.97
N ASP A 230 4.28 30.34 4.51
CA ASP A 230 4.59 29.78 5.83
C ASP A 230 5.47 28.53 5.72
N GLY A 231 6.76 28.74 5.52
CA GLY A 231 7.75 27.66 5.47
C GLY A 231 7.86 26.89 6.79
N GLY A 232 7.65 27.55 7.94
CA GLY A 232 7.66 26.91 9.25
C GLY A 232 6.49 25.93 9.42
N GLY A 233 5.28 26.35 9.07
CA GLY A 233 4.11 25.48 9.08
C GLY A 233 4.19 24.36 8.05
N ALA A 234 4.79 24.62 6.87
CA ALA A 234 5.06 23.57 5.90
C ALA A 234 6.02 22.52 6.46
N ALA A 235 7.13 22.94 7.08
CA ALA A 235 8.06 22.04 7.75
C ALA A 235 7.37 21.22 8.85
N HIS A 236 6.49 21.84 9.63
CA HIS A 236 5.72 21.15 10.68
C HIS A 236 4.78 20.08 10.09
N ILE A 237 4.05 20.37 9.02
CA ILE A 237 3.21 19.38 8.31
C ILE A 237 4.05 18.19 7.80
N ALA A 238 5.19 18.46 7.16
CA ALA A 238 6.09 17.41 6.70
C ALA A 238 6.65 16.58 7.87
N ARG A 239 6.92 17.23 9.01
CA ARG A 239 7.40 16.57 10.23
C ARG A 239 6.35 15.62 10.82
N VAL A 240 5.08 16.04 10.88
CA VAL A 240 3.98 15.19 11.36
C VAL A 240 3.84 13.95 10.48
N MET A 241 3.82 14.12 9.15
CA MET A 241 3.76 12.97 8.22
C MET A 241 4.98 12.05 8.36
N TYR A 242 6.18 12.63 8.54
CA TYR A 242 7.39 11.87 8.81
C TYR A 242 7.30 11.05 10.10
N GLU A 243 6.82 11.62 11.20
CA GLU A 243 6.70 10.92 12.49
C GLU A 243 5.69 9.76 12.42
N VAL A 244 4.56 9.95 11.71
CA VAL A 244 3.62 8.86 11.43
C VAL A 244 4.31 7.76 10.62
N ALA A 245 4.94 8.11 9.49
CA ALA A 245 5.59 7.14 8.62
C ALA A 245 6.70 6.37 9.35
N ALA A 246 7.63 7.07 10.01
CA ALA A 246 8.70 6.47 10.80
C ALA A 246 8.17 5.59 11.94
N GLY A 247 7.05 5.98 12.56
CA GLY A 247 6.37 5.20 13.58
C GLY A 247 5.92 3.82 13.07
N LEU A 248 5.40 3.79 11.84
CA LEU A 248 4.85 2.62 11.16
C LEU A 248 5.90 1.69 10.53
N GLN A 249 7.13 2.16 10.27
CA GLN A 249 8.18 1.34 9.62
C GLN A 249 8.49 0.03 10.37
N ALA A 250 8.26 -0.01 11.69
CA ALA A 250 8.45 -1.22 12.49
C ALA A 250 7.42 -2.31 12.19
N ASP A 251 6.24 -1.98 11.67
CA ASP A 251 5.20 -2.95 11.31
C ASP A 251 5.27 -3.28 9.80
N PRO A 252 5.58 -4.53 9.42
CA PRO A 252 5.70 -4.94 8.02
C PRO A 252 4.46 -4.66 7.17
N ARG A 253 3.27 -4.60 7.78
CA ARG A 253 2.00 -4.39 7.07
C ARG A 253 1.85 -2.97 6.51
N PHE A 254 2.55 -2.00 7.09
CA PHE A 254 2.56 -0.60 6.65
C PHE A 254 3.87 -0.22 5.96
N ARG A 255 4.90 -1.06 6.08
CA ARG A 255 6.28 -0.74 5.68
C ARG A 255 6.42 -0.20 4.25
N PRO A 256 5.79 -0.77 3.20
CA PRO A 256 5.96 -0.25 1.84
C PRO A 256 5.62 1.24 1.72
N GLY A 257 4.48 1.67 2.27
CA GLY A 257 4.09 3.07 2.29
C GLY A 257 4.88 3.88 3.31
N ALA A 258 5.14 3.33 4.50
CA ALA A 258 5.90 4.01 5.54
C ALA A 258 7.31 4.41 5.08
N ASP A 259 8.04 3.52 4.42
CA ASP A 259 9.39 3.80 3.91
C ASP A 259 9.38 4.87 2.82
N ALA A 260 8.42 4.79 1.89
CA ALA A 260 8.24 5.79 0.84
C ALA A 260 7.96 7.19 1.42
N LEU A 261 6.96 7.29 2.31
CA LEU A 261 6.56 8.59 2.88
C LEU A 261 7.64 9.16 3.80
N ALA A 262 8.30 8.33 4.60
CA ALA A 262 9.40 8.76 5.47
C ALA A 262 10.56 9.33 4.65
N ALA A 263 10.95 8.67 3.56
CA ALA A 263 12.03 9.15 2.69
C ALA A 263 11.69 10.51 2.04
N ILE A 264 10.47 10.65 1.50
CA ILE A 264 10.01 11.88 0.85
C ILE A 264 9.93 13.05 1.84
N THR A 265 9.33 12.82 3.00
CA THR A 265 9.14 13.86 4.03
C THR A 265 10.46 14.25 4.67
N ALA A 266 11.36 13.29 4.95
CA ALA A 266 12.71 13.59 5.44
C ALA A 266 13.52 14.42 4.44
N ALA A 267 13.43 14.11 3.14
CA ALA A 267 14.05 14.93 2.10
C ALA A 267 13.47 16.35 2.07
N SER A 268 12.13 16.46 2.12
CA SER A 268 11.43 17.74 2.08
C SER A 268 11.78 18.65 3.27
N LEU A 269 11.96 18.09 4.47
CA LEU A 269 12.40 18.83 5.65
C LEU A 269 13.76 19.52 5.46
N ARG A 270 14.67 18.94 4.66
CA ARG A 270 15.98 19.54 4.35
C ARG A 270 15.91 20.58 3.23
N THR A 271 14.85 20.58 2.44
CA THR A 271 14.71 21.39 1.22
C THR A 271 13.54 22.37 1.27
N VAL A 272 12.94 22.62 2.44
CA VAL A 272 11.76 23.51 2.58
C VAL A 272 11.99 24.88 1.94
N ASN A 273 13.17 25.48 2.10
CA ASN A 273 13.48 26.77 1.47
C ASN A 273 13.52 26.70 -0.05
N GLN A 274 13.94 25.57 -0.62
CA GLN A 274 13.89 25.34 -2.06
C GLN A 274 12.44 25.14 -2.50
N ASP A 275 11.63 24.41 -1.74
CA ASP A 275 10.21 24.21 -2.03
C ASP A 275 9.40 25.50 -1.95
N MET A 276 9.74 26.40 -1.03
CA MET A 276 9.24 27.77 -0.95
C MET A 276 9.57 28.60 -2.20
N ALA A 277 10.68 28.33 -2.87
CA ALA A 277 10.98 28.93 -4.16
C ALA A 277 10.19 28.24 -5.28
N THR A 278 10.10 26.91 -5.24
CA THR A 278 9.43 26.08 -6.26
C THR A 278 7.92 26.31 -6.31
N VAL A 279 7.27 26.60 -5.19
CA VAL A 279 5.80 26.81 -5.13
C VAL A 279 5.32 27.96 -6.03
N ARG A 280 6.21 28.89 -6.40
CA ARG A 280 5.96 29.98 -7.36
C ARG A 280 5.64 29.47 -8.77
N TYR A 281 6.10 28.26 -9.11
CA TYR A 281 5.79 27.57 -10.36
C TYR A 281 4.50 26.72 -10.25
N GLY A 282 3.78 26.82 -9.13
CA GLY A 282 2.50 26.16 -8.90
C GLY A 282 2.58 24.88 -8.07
N PRO A 283 1.43 24.37 -7.59
CA PRO A 283 1.36 23.18 -6.73
C PRO A 283 1.87 21.92 -7.43
N GLY A 284 1.68 21.82 -8.75
CA GLY A 284 2.16 20.69 -9.54
C GLY A 284 3.68 20.55 -9.52
N ALA A 285 4.44 21.65 -9.48
CA ALA A 285 5.90 21.62 -9.45
C ALA A 285 6.43 20.99 -8.16
N VAL A 286 5.87 21.40 -7.01
CA VAL A 286 6.24 20.82 -5.71
C VAL A 286 5.83 19.35 -5.61
N LEU A 287 4.66 18.97 -6.15
CA LEU A 287 4.23 17.58 -6.20
C LEU A 287 5.20 16.70 -7.03
N GLN A 288 5.71 17.22 -8.15
CA GLN A 288 6.71 16.49 -8.94
C GLN A 288 8.04 16.34 -8.18
N GLU A 289 8.47 17.35 -7.42
CA GLU A 289 9.64 17.23 -6.55
C GLU A 289 9.43 16.19 -5.45
N TRP A 290 8.24 16.13 -4.85
CA TRP A 290 7.89 15.08 -3.88
C TRP A 290 7.97 13.68 -4.49
N ARG A 291 7.47 13.50 -5.73
CA ARG A 291 7.59 12.22 -6.45
C ARG A 291 9.04 11.86 -6.73
N ARG A 292 9.86 12.82 -7.17
CA ARG A 292 11.29 12.64 -7.46
C ARG A 292 12.11 12.27 -6.22
N ARG A 293 11.66 12.68 -5.03
CA ARG A 293 12.30 12.35 -3.74
C ARG A 293 12.01 10.93 -3.26
N CYS A 294 11.03 10.24 -3.84
CA CYS A 294 10.77 8.84 -3.51
C CYS A 294 11.93 7.98 -4.05
N PRO A 295 12.68 7.28 -3.19
CA PRO A 295 13.67 6.31 -3.64
C PRO A 295 13.01 5.20 -4.48
N ALA A 296 13.77 4.64 -5.42
CA ALA A 296 13.24 3.65 -6.37
C ALA A 296 12.82 2.34 -5.66
N GLU A 297 13.52 1.98 -4.59
CA GLU A 297 13.19 0.86 -3.69
C GLU A 297 11.81 0.96 -3.06
N TYR A 298 11.27 2.17 -2.92
CA TYR A 298 9.99 2.42 -2.27
C TYR A 298 8.91 2.91 -3.25
N ALA A 299 9.08 2.65 -4.56
CA ALA A 299 8.23 3.22 -5.60
C ALA A 299 6.83 2.59 -5.72
N ILE A 300 6.61 1.35 -5.23
CA ILE A 300 5.32 0.63 -5.39
C ILE A 300 4.10 1.45 -4.94
N PRO A 301 4.07 2.04 -3.72
CA PRO A 301 2.94 2.86 -3.29
C PRO A 301 2.69 4.07 -4.20
N MET A 302 3.74 4.61 -4.85
CA MET A 302 3.58 5.70 -5.83
C MET A 302 2.87 5.23 -7.10
N VAL A 303 3.05 3.98 -7.53
CA VAL A 303 2.44 3.44 -8.77
C VAL A 303 0.92 3.49 -8.69
N ARG A 304 0.33 3.26 -7.51
CA ARG A 304 -1.11 3.40 -7.25
C ARG A 304 -1.65 4.76 -7.70
N ASP A 305 -0.85 5.81 -7.50
CA ASP A 305 -1.22 7.20 -7.77
C ASP A 305 -0.75 7.70 -9.14
N THR A 306 0.41 7.28 -9.62
CA THR A 306 1.02 7.78 -10.86
C THR A 306 0.63 6.97 -12.09
N ALA A 307 0.35 5.68 -11.92
CA ALA A 307 0.00 4.75 -13.00
C ALA A 307 -1.04 3.72 -12.51
N PRO A 308 -2.27 4.14 -12.17
CA PRO A 308 -3.30 3.26 -11.60
C PRO A 308 -3.64 2.05 -12.50
N GLY A 309 -3.43 2.17 -13.81
CA GLY A 309 -3.59 1.06 -14.74
C GLY A 309 -2.51 -0.02 -14.63
N GLU A 310 -1.25 0.36 -14.45
CA GLU A 310 -0.17 -0.59 -14.19
C GLU A 310 -0.32 -1.19 -12.79
N TYR A 311 -0.73 -0.38 -11.80
CA TYR A 311 -1.06 -0.87 -10.47
C TYR A 311 -2.18 -1.94 -10.51
N LEU A 312 -3.24 -1.73 -11.30
CA LEU A 312 -4.30 -2.71 -11.53
C LEU A 312 -3.72 -4.04 -12.05
N ARG A 313 -2.81 -3.99 -13.03
CA ARG A 313 -2.22 -5.19 -13.63
C ARG A 313 -1.35 -5.97 -12.64
N LEU A 314 -0.57 -5.27 -11.82
CA LEU A 314 0.24 -5.90 -10.77
C LEU A 314 -0.64 -6.47 -9.64
N ALA A 315 -1.69 -5.77 -9.23
CA ALA A 315 -2.63 -6.26 -8.23
C ALA A 315 -3.44 -7.47 -8.74
N LEU A 316 -3.74 -7.53 -10.04
CA LEU A 316 -4.37 -8.69 -10.66
C LEU A 316 -3.44 -9.90 -10.72
N TYR A 317 -2.15 -9.70 -10.97
CA TYR A 317 -1.16 -10.75 -10.85
C TYR A 317 -1.18 -11.32 -9.42
N ASP A 318 -1.15 -10.47 -8.40
CA ASP A 318 -1.16 -10.90 -6.99
C ASP A 318 -2.47 -11.63 -6.64
N LEU A 319 -3.61 -11.15 -7.14
CA LEU A 319 -4.90 -11.83 -6.97
C LEU A 319 -4.88 -13.23 -7.57
N GLN A 320 -4.29 -13.39 -8.76
CA GLN A 320 -4.19 -14.68 -9.44
C GLN A 320 -3.33 -15.67 -8.65
N GLU A 321 -2.19 -15.22 -8.09
CA GLU A 321 -1.37 -16.05 -7.21
C GLU A 321 -2.12 -16.46 -5.93
N ILE A 322 -2.85 -15.53 -5.30
CA ILE A 322 -3.63 -15.80 -4.08
C ILE A 322 -4.75 -16.81 -4.38
N VAL A 323 -5.51 -16.61 -5.46
CA VAL A 323 -6.60 -17.51 -5.85
C VAL A 323 -6.05 -18.89 -6.19
N ALA A 324 -4.93 -18.99 -6.90
CA ALA A 324 -4.28 -20.28 -7.17
C ALA A 324 -3.89 -21.01 -5.87
N GLY A 325 -3.33 -20.29 -4.89
CA GLY A 325 -2.96 -20.86 -3.60
C GLY A 325 -4.17 -21.38 -2.81
N LEU A 326 -5.29 -20.65 -2.84
CA LEU A 326 -6.51 -21.02 -2.12
C LEU A 326 -7.28 -22.17 -2.80
N THR A 327 -7.39 -22.17 -4.13
CA THR A 327 -8.17 -23.18 -4.84
C THR A 327 -7.41 -24.48 -5.08
N GLY A 328 -6.09 -24.46 -4.95
CA GLY A 328 -5.22 -25.55 -5.39
C GLY A 328 -5.29 -25.80 -6.90
N PRO A 329 -4.73 -26.94 -7.39
CA PRO A 329 -4.86 -27.36 -8.78
C PRO A 329 -6.32 -27.58 -9.12
N ARG A 330 -6.83 -26.84 -10.10
CA ARG A 330 -8.21 -27.00 -10.55
C ARG A 330 -8.25 -27.94 -11.76
N PRO A 331 -9.21 -28.88 -11.83
CA PRO A 331 -9.40 -29.69 -13.03
C PRO A 331 -10.04 -28.82 -14.11
N GLY A 332 -9.20 -28.13 -14.88
CA GLY A 332 -9.63 -27.32 -16.02
C GLY A 332 -10.18 -28.16 -17.17
N ALA A 333 -11.14 -27.59 -17.89
CA ALA A 333 -11.43 -28.02 -19.26
C ALA A 333 -10.16 -27.83 -20.12
N ALA A 334 -10.00 -28.65 -21.18
CA ALA A 334 -8.84 -28.68 -22.07
C ALA A 334 -8.19 -27.28 -22.30
N GLY A 335 -6.96 -27.09 -21.82
CA GLY A 335 -6.27 -25.80 -21.84
C GLY A 335 -4.96 -25.83 -21.03
N ARG A 336 -4.27 -24.68 -20.94
CA ARG A 336 -3.02 -24.53 -20.16
C ARG A 336 -3.36 -24.14 -18.72
N GLY A 337 -2.75 -24.73 -17.69
CA GLY A 337 -3.13 -24.48 -16.29
C GLY A 337 -3.03 -23.01 -15.84
N HIS A 338 -2.06 -22.26 -16.36
CA HIS A 338 -1.93 -20.82 -16.06
C HIS A 338 -3.06 -19.96 -16.64
N ASP A 339 -3.72 -20.41 -17.71
CA ASP A 339 -4.91 -19.73 -18.23
C ASP A 339 -6.09 -19.86 -17.26
N GLU A 340 -6.20 -21.00 -16.58
CA GLU A 340 -7.25 -21.23 -15.58
C GLU A 340 -7.09 -20.33 -14.36
N VAL A 341 -5.87 -20.24 -13.81
CA VAL A 341 -5.55 -19.33 -12.69
C VAL A 341 -5.90 -17.88 -13.03
N ARG A 342 -5.53 -17.44 -14.24
CA ARG A 342 -5.88 -16.10 -14.74
C ARG A 342 -7.39 -15.90 -14.80
N ARG A 343 -8.12 -16.86 -15.40
CA ARG A 343 -9.58 -16.81 -15.51
C ARG A 343 -10.27 -16.82 -14.15
N ALA A 344 -9.76 -17.58 -13.18
CA ALA A 344 -10.27 -17.61 -11.82
C ALA A 344 -10.11 -16.25 -11.12
N GLY A 345 -8.92 -15.63 -11.20
CA GLY A 345 -8.70 -14.27 -10.68
C GLY A 345 -9.62 -13.23 -11.34
N ILE A 346 -9.81 -13.31 -12.66
CA ILE A 346 -10.76 -12.44 -13.38
C ILE A 346 -12.21 -12.69 -12.94
N ALA A 347 -12.59 -13.92 -12.67
CA ALA A 347 -13.92 -14.23 -12.17
C ALA A 347 -14.16 -13.63 -10.78
N VAL A 348 -13.16 -13.65 -9.89
CA VAL A 348 -13.25 -12.98 -8.58
C VAL A 348 -13.40 -11.47 -8.75
N LEU A 349 -12.59 -10.82 -9.60
CA LEU A 349 -12.77 -9.40 -9.94
C LEU A 349 -14.18 -9.11 -10.51
N ALA A 350 -14.69 -10.01 -11.35
CA ALA A 350 -15.99 -9.84 -11.99
C ALA A 350 -17.15 -9.81 -10.97
N ALA A 351 -17.02 -10.50 -9.83
CA ALA A 351 -18.04 -10.48 -8.78
C ALA A 351 -18.25 -9.05 -8.23
N ASP A 352 -17.17 -8.30 -8.00
CA ASP A 352 -17.25 -6.92 -7.53
C ASP A 352 -17.75 -5.97 -8.63
N LEU A 353 -17.35 -6.20 -9.88
CA LEU A 353 -17.78 -5.40 -11.02
C LEU A 353 -19.25 -5.63 -11.41
N GLN A 354 -19.89 -6.69 -10.92
CA GLN A 354 -21.31 -6.97 -11.20
C GLN A 354 -22.21 -5.78 -10.81
N ALA A 355 -21.88 -5.09 -9.72
CA ALA A 355 -22.62 -3.91 -9.25
C ALA A 355 -22.31 -2.63 -10.04
N ALA A 356 -21.28 -2.65 -10.90
CA ALA A 356 -20.80 -1.48 -11.65
C ALA A 356 -20.42 -1.82 -13.11
N PRO A 357 -21.36 -2.33 -13.93
CA PRO A 357 -21.08 -2.74 -15.31
C PRO A 357 -20.55 -1.58 -16.19
N GLY A 358 -20.89 -0.33 -15.86
CA GLY A 358 -20.37 0.86 -16.54
C GLY A 358 -18.85 1.07 -16.40
N ALA A 359 -18.19 0.40 -15.45
CA ALA A 359 -16.74 0.48 -15.28
C ALA A 359 -15.96 -0.32 -16.35
N LEU A 360 -16.58 -1.31 -16.99
CA LEU A 360 -15.89 -2.26 -17.87
C LEU A 360 -15.02 -1.62 -18.97
N PRO A 361 -15.48 -0.59 -19.72
CA PRO A 361 -14.66 0.02 -20.77
C PRO A 361 -13.36 0.62 -20.23
N ALA A 362 -13.34 1.13 -18.99
CA ALA A 362 -12.16 1.72 -18.39
C ALA A 362 -11.07 0.68 -18.07
N LEU A 363 -11.46 -0.57 -17.82
CA LEU A 363 -10.56 -1.68 -17.48
C LEU A 363 -10.05 -2.41 -18.73
N GLN A 364 -10.85 -2.50 -19.79
CA GLN A 364 -10.53 -3.32 -20.98
C GLN A 364 -9.13 -3.05 -21.55
N ARG A 365 -8.68 -1.80 -21.57
CA ARG A 365 -7.35 -1.42 -22.09
C ARG A 365 -6.16 -1.93 -21.25
N TRP A 366 -6.41 -2.36 -20.02
CA TRP A 366 -5.39 -2.84 -19.08
C TRP A 366 -5.34 -4.36 -18.97
N LEU A 367 -6.33 -5.04 -19.52
CA LEU A 367 -6.46 -6.50 -19.48
C LEU A 367 -5.95 -7.10 -20.80
N ASP A 368 -5.40 -8.31 -20.73
CA ASP A 368 -5.12 -9.07 -21.96
C ASP A 368 -6.42 -9.53 -22.63
N PRO A 369 -6.40 -9.87 -23.94
CA PRO A 369 -7.61 -10.25 -24.67
C PRO A 369 -8.38 -11.43 -24.06
N ASP A 370 -7.70 -12.39 -23.43
CA ASP A 370 -8.36 -13.53 -22.80
C ASP A 370 -9.05 -13.13 -21.49
N SER A 371 -8.41 -12.30 -20.69
CA SER A 371 -9.02 -11.70 -19.50
C SER A 371 -10.24 -10.85 -19.85
N VAL A 372 -10.20 -10.06 -20.93
CA VAL A 372 -11.37 -9.29 -21.40
C VAL A 372 -12.53 -10.21 -21.79
N ARG A 373 -12.26 -11.25 -22.60
CA ARG A 373 -13.30 -12.22 -22.99
C ARG A 373 -13.88 -12.95 -21.78
N THR A 374 -13.02 -13.37 -20.85
CA THR A 374 -13.45 -14.05 -19.62
C THR A 374 -14.33 -13.14 -18.78
N LEU A 375 -13.91 -11.89 -18.56
CA LEU A 375 -14.68 -10.91 -17.80
C LEU A 375 -16.07 -10.69 -18.42
N GLN A 376 -16.14 -10.50 -19.74
CA GLN A 376 -17.41 -10.33 -20.45
C GLN A 376 -18.29 -11.59 -20.36
N ALA A 377 -17.71 -12.78 -20.55
CA ALA A 377 -18.44 -14.05 -20.50
C ALA A 377 -19.01 -14.32 -19.09
N VAL A 378 -18.19 -14.14 -18.05
CA VAL A 378 -18.62 -14.34 -16.66
C VAL A 378 -19.72 -13.35 -16.29
N LEU A 379 -19.63 -12.08 -16.68
CA LEU A 379 -20.65 -11.08 -16.37
C LEU A 379 -21.95 -11.26 -17.16
N SER A 380 -21.89 -11.75 -18.40
CA SER A 380 -23.06 -11.86 -19.29
C SER A 380 -23.83 -13.17 -19.10
N ASP A 381 -23.17 -14.26 -18.72
CA ASP A 381 -23.78 -15.58 -18.58
C ASP A 381 -23.89 -16.00 -17.10
N PRO A 382 -25.11 -16.01 -16.52
CA PRO A 382 -25.36 -16.52 -15.17
C PRO A 382 -25.02 -17.99 -14.94
N ALA A 383 -25.03 -18.81 -16.00
CA ALA A 383 -24.69 -20.22 -15.93
C ALA A 383 -23.17 -20.49 -16.04
N ASN A 384 -22.35 -19.44 -16.18
CA ASN A 384 -20.92 -19.60 -16.33
C ASN A 384 -20.30 -20.30 -15.11
N PRO A 385 -19.53 -21.38 -15.28
CA PRO A 385 -19.00 -22.19 -14.18
C PRO A 385 -18.06 -21.40 -13.26
N LEU A 386 -17.41 -20.34 -13.76
CA LEU A 386 -16.53 -19.49 -12.94
C LEU A 386 -17.30 -18.66 -11.90
N ARG A 387 -18.63 -18.50 -12.02
CA ARG A 387 -19.47 -17.91 -10.96
C ARG A 387 -19.57 -18.79 -9.72
N SER A 388 -19.02 -20.01 -9.74
CA SER A 388 -18.79 -20.78 -8.51
C SER A 388 -17.79 -20.10 -7.56
N LEU A 389 -16.97 -19.18 -8.06
CA LEU A 389 -16.03 -18.36 -7.29
C LEU A 389 -16.64 -17.06 -6.76
N TRP A 390 -17.93 -16.81 -7.01
CA TRP A 390 -18.60 -15.60 -6.53
C TRP A 390 -19.16 -15.80 -5.13
N PRO A 391 -19.12 -14.76 -4.27
CA PRO A 391 -19.84 -14.77 -3.02
C PRO A 391 -21.34 -15.05 -3.21
N ARG A 392 -21.94 -15.74 -2.24
CA ARG A 392 -23.39 -15.96 -2.15
C ARG A 392 -23.86 -15.64 -0.75
N ASP A 393 -24.92 -14.86 -0.64
CA ASP A 393 -25.50 -14.44 0.64
C ASP A 393 -24.46 -13.85 1.62
N GLY A 394 -23.50 -13.09 1.08
CA GLY A 394 -22.41 -12.47 1.86
C GLY A 394 -21.35 -13.45 2.38
N ARG A 395 -21.33 -14.69 1.87
CA ARG A 395 -20.36 -15.73 2.27
C ARG A 395 -19.41 -16.06 1.13
N LEU A 396 -18.16 -16.33 1.50
CA LEU A 396 -17.13 -16.78 0.58
C LEU A 396 -17.50 -18.20 0.07
N PRO A 397 -17.32 -18.50 -1.23
CA PRO A 397 -17.59 -19.84 -1.76
C PRO A 397 -16.57 -20.86 -1.23
N ASP A 398 -16.98 -22.12 -1.13
CA ASP A 398 -16.16 -23.21 -0.56
C ASP A 398 -14.76 -23.30 -1.18
N ALA A 399 -14.65 -23.07 -2.50
CA ALA A 399 -13.38 -23.14 -3.22
C ALA A 399 -12.36 -22.06 -2.84
N LEU A 400 -12.82 -20.95 -2.22
CA LEU A 400 -11.96 -19.87 -1.74
C LEU A 400 -11.88 -19.83 -0.21
N ARG A 401 -12.68 -20.65 0.49
CA ARG A 401 -12.55 -20.81 1.94
C ARG A 401 -11.30 -21.63 2.25
N GLY A 402 -10.67 -21.31 3.36
CA GLY A 402 -9.54 -22.04 3.90
C GLY A 402 -9.24 -21.58 5.32
N ASP A 403 -8.47 -22.38 6.04
CA ASP A 403 -8.10 -22.11 7.43
C ASP A 403 -6.88 -21.18 7.56
N ASP A 404 -6.31 -20.75 6.42
CA ASP A 404 -5.17 -19.83 6.36
C ASP A 404 -5.64 -18.37 6.43
N ALA A 405 -5.59 -17.81 7.63
CA ALA A 405 -5.96 -16.42 7.91
C ALA A 405 -5.12 -15.41 7.12
N ASP A 406 -3.84 -15.71 6.85
CA ASP A 406 -2.94 -14.81 6.14
C ASP A 406 -3.28 -14.78 4.64
N ALA A 407 -3.61 -15.94 4.06
CA ALA A 407 -4.08 -16.02 2.68
C ALA A 407 -5.42 -15.28 2.49
N LEU A 408 -6.35 -15.42 3.44
CA LEU A 408 -7.63 -14.69 3.41
C LEU A 408 -7.43 -13.19 3.64
N ALA A 409 -6.55 -12.76 4.55
CA ALA A 409 -6.23 -11.35 4.74
C ALA A 409 -5.61 -10.74 3.47
N ALA A 410 -4.75 -11.49 2.78
CA ALA A 410 -4.18 -11.08 1.50
C ALA A 410 -5.24 -10.99 0.39
N LEU A 411 -6.18 -11.96 0.33
CA LEU A 411 -7.30 -11.93 -0.60
C LEU A 411 -8.16 -10.67 -0.35
N LEU A 412 -8.46 -10.37 0.91
CA LEU A 412 -9.22 -9.18 1.29
C LEU A 412 -8.50 -7.90 0.87
N ALA A 413 -7.24 -7.75 1.27
CA ALA A 413 -6.46 -6.55 0.96
C ALA A 413 -6.34 -6.33 -0.56
N THR A 414 -6.07 -7.40 -1.31
CA THR A 414 -5.88 -7.34 -2.76
C THR A 414 -7.20 -7.02 -3.48
N THR A 415 -8.30 -7.68 -3.11
CA THR A 415 -9.61 -7.43 -3.74
C THR A 415 -10.16 -6.05 -3.41
N TYR A 416 -9.98 -5.57 -2.17
CA TYR A 416 -10.37 -4.20 -1.80
C TYR A 416 -9.54 -3.16 -2.54
N THR A 417 -8.22 -3.38 -2.63
CA THR A 417 -7.30 -2.53 -3.40
C THR A 417 -7.66 -2.47 -4.88
N LEU A 418 -7.97 -3.63 -5.48
CA LEU A 418 -8.47 -3.70 -6.86
C LEU A 418 -9.78 -2.92 -7.01
N GLY A 419 -10.70 -3.10 -6.06
CA GLY A 419 -11.91 -2.31 -5.83
C GLY A 419 -11.71 -0.82 -6.04
N LEU A 420 -10.89 -0.24 -5.16
CA LEU A 420 -10.54 1.18 -5.17
C LEU A 420 -9.86 1.60 -6.48
N THR A 421 -8.98 0.75 -7.01
CA THR A 421 -8.22 1.04 -8.23
C THR A 421 -9.13 1.12 -9.46
N TRP A 422 -10.05 0.17 -9.62
CA TRP A 422 -10.97 0.19 -10.75
C TRP A 422 -12.01 1.31 -10.62
N CYS A 423 -12.46 1.62 -9.39
CA CYS A 423 -13.30 2.80 -9.13
C CYS A 423 -12.60 4.08 -9.60
N ARG A 424 -11.32 4.24 -9.27
CA ARG A 424 -10.49 5.37 -9.73
C ARG A 424 -10.36 5.40 -11.24
N LEU A 425 -10.09 4.27 -11.89
CA LEU A 425 -9.96 4.21 -13.36
C LEU A 425 -11.27 4.55 -14.08
N ALA A 426 -12.40 4.09 -13.55
CA ALA A 426 -13.73 4.34 -14.09
C ALA A 426 -14.35 5.68 -13.64
N GLN A 427 -13.70 6.42 -12.73
CA GLN A 427 -14.19 7.65 -12.13
C GLN A 427 -15.56 7.47 -11.45
N VAL A 428 -15.72 6.37 -10.72
CA VAL A 428 -16.92 6.06 -9.94
C VAL A 428 -16.59 6.00 -8.44
N ALA A 429 -17.54 6.40 -7.60
CA ALA A 429 -17.36 6.35 -6.16
C ALA A 429 -17.35 4.90 -5.65
N PRO A 430 -16.41 4.52 -4.76
CA PRO A 430 -16.46 3.23 -4.08
C PRO A 430 -17.73 3.06 -3.24
N PRO A 431 -18.28 1.83 -3.12
CA PRO A 431 -19.41 1.56 -2.25
C PRO A 431 -19.06 1.81 -0.76
N ALA A 432 -19.95 2.49 -0.04
CA ALA A 432 -19.73 2.79 1.38
C ALA A 432 -19.64 1.54 2.29
N THR A 433 -20.23 0.42 1.87
CA THR A 433 -20.23 -0.85 2.60
C THR A 433 -19.11 -1.80 2.14
N GLY A 434 -18.19 -1.35 1.29
CA GLY A 434 -17.19 -2.20 0.65
C GLY A 434 -17.75 -3.02 -0.52
N PHE A 435 -16.87 -3.77 -1.19
CA PHE A 435 -17.21 -4.60 -2.35
C PHE A 435 -17.65 -6.02 -1.95
N ALA A 436 -18.32 -6.74 -2.85
CA ALA A 436 -18.94 -8.03 -2.55
C ALA A 436 -17.94 -9.09 -2.07
N VAL A 437 -16.78 -9.21 -2.74
CA VAL A 437 -15.73 -10.16 -2.37
C VAL A 437 -15.06 -9.76 -1.05
N PRO A 438 -14.53 -8.53 -0.86
CA PRO A 438 -14.00 -8.09 0.43
C PRO A 438 -14.98 -8.31 1.60
N GLN A 439 -16.27 -8.02 1.43
CA GLN A 439 -17.28 -8.25 2.46
C GLN A 439 -17.41 -9.74 2.81
N ALA A 440 -17.42 -10.61 1.81
CA ALA A 440 -17.51 -12.05 2.02
C ALA A 440 -16.27 -12.64 2.71
N VAL A 441 -15.07 -12.14 2.35
CA VAL A 441 -13.82 -12.52 3.01
C VAL A 441 -13.77 -11.97 4.45
N ALA A 442 -14.22 -10.75 4.67
CA ALA A 442 -14.32 -10.15 6.01
C ALA A 442 -15.20 -11.01 6.93
N ALA A 443 -16.37 -11.43 6.45
CA ALA A 443 -17.28 -12.28 7.19
C ALA A 443 -16.67 -13.65 7.55
N GLU A 444 -15.80 -14.19 6.69
CA GLU A 444 -15.06 -15.43 6.96
C GLU A 444 -13.98 -15.22 8.02
N LEU A 445 -13.17 -14.16 7.90
CA LEU A 445 -12.12 -13.79 8.84
C LEU A 445 -12.63 -13.47 10.26
N THR A 446 -13.85 -12.92 10.37
CA THR A 446 -14.50 -12.66 11.65
C THR A 446 -15.34 -13.83 12.15
N SER A 447 -15.38 -14.96 11.44
CA SER A 447 -16.14 -16.12 11.87
C SER A 447 -15.51 -16.76 13.11
N PRO A 448 -16.31 -17.41 13.99
CA PRO A 448 -15.76 -18.11 15.16
C PRO A 448 -14.73 -19.21 14.83
N ALA A 449 -14.73 -19.72 13.59
CA ALA A 449 -13.76 -20.71 13.14
C ALA A 449 -12.36 -20.09 12.93
N MET A 450 -12.31 -18.84 12.48
CA MET A 450 -11.08 -18.10 12.20
C MET A 450 -10.64 -17.23 13.37
N HIS A 451 -11.58 -16.83 14.23
CA HIS A 451 -11.35 -15.97 15.38
C HIS A 451 -11.34 -16.79 16.66
N SER A 452 -10.15 -17.17 17.15
CA SER A 452 -10.01 -17.68 18.52
C SER A 452 -10.14 -16.48 19.47
N PRO A 453 -11.15 -16.42 20.36
CA PRO A 453 -11.21 -15.37 21.35
C PRO A 453 -9.95 -15.42 22.23
N PRO A 454 -9.39 -14.27 22.67
CA PRO A 454 -8.31 -14.28 23.64
C PRO A 454 -8.75 -15.09 24.86
N SER A 455 -7.85 -15.91 25.40
CA SER A 455 -8.13 -16.65 26.64
C SER A 455 -8.48 -15.65 27.74
N THR A 456 -9.46 -15.99 28.58
CA THR A 456 -10.08 -15.10 29.58
C THR A 456 -9.12 -14.52 30.64
N ASP A 457 -7.83 -14.89 30.63
CA ASP A 457 -6.83 -14.47 31.61
C ASP A 457 -5.73 -13.55 31.06
N GLU A 458 -5.71 -13.23 29.76
CA GLU A 458 -4.71 -12.31 29.18
C GLU A 458 -5.38 -11.03 28.65
N LEU A 459 -5.54 -10.04 29.54
CA LEU A 459 -5.81 -8.66 29.11
C LEU A 459 -4.67 -8.23 28.19
N SER A 460 -4.98 -7.88 26.94
CA SER A 460 -3.95 -7.36 26.06
C SER A 460 -3.44 -6.03 26.61
N ALA A 461 -2.18 -5.68 26.31
CA ALA A 461 -1.64 -4.38 26.67
C ALA A 461 -2.52 -3.22 26.16
N TRP A 462 -3.24 -3.44 25.06
CA TRP A 462 -4.22 -2.50 24.54
C TRP A 462 -5.47 -2.38 25.41
N ASP A 463 -6.01 -3.48 25.90
CA ASP A 463 -7.17 -3.47 26.81
C ASP A 463 -6.86 -2.72 28.10
N ILE A 464 -5.63 -2.86 28.61
CA ILE A 464 -5.14 -2.10 29.76
C ILE A 464 -5.09 -0.60 29.43
N ILE A 465 -4.57 -0.21 28.25
CA ILE A 465 -4.53 1.19 27.80
C ILE A 465 -5.95 1.75 27.63
N LYS A 466 -6.88 0.95 27.06
CA LYS A 466 -8.28 1.34 26.85
C LYS A 466 -8.99 1.55 28.19
N ALA A 467 -8.82 0.63 29.13
CA ALA A 467 -9.35 0.75 30.50
C ALA A 467 -8.77 1.98 31.22
N ALA A 468 -7.46 2.22 31.11
CA ALA A 468 -6.82 3.39 31.70
C ALA A 468 -7.33 4.71 31.08
N ARG A 469 -7.52 4.76 29.76
CA ARG A 469 -8.11 5.93 29.07
C ARG A 469 -9.55 6.16 29.53
N ALA A 470 -10.36 5.12 29.60
CA ALA A 470 -11.74 5.20 30.09
C ALA A 470 -11.80 5.69 31.54
N HIS A 471 -10.90 5.19 32.40
CA HIS A 471 -10.78 5.62 33.78
C HIS A 471 -10.39 7.10 33.89
N MET A 472 -9.34 7.55 33.20
CA MET A 472 -8.96 8.97 33.19
C MET A 472 -10.04 9.88 32.61
N ALA A 473 -10.79 9.43 31.61
CA ALA A 473 -11.91 10.18 31.05
C ALA A 473 -13.06 10.29 32.07
N ALA A 474 -13.37 9.21 32.79
CA ALA A 474 -14.34 9.20 33.86
C ALA A 474 -13.91 10.09 35.03
N GLU A 475 -12.63 10.10 35.40
CA GLU A 475 -12.08 11.01 36.41
C GLU A 475 -12.21 12.47 35.99
N ARG A 476 -11.90 12.82 34.72
CA ARG A 476 -12.10 14.18 34.19
C ARG A 476 -13.57 14.61 34.17
N ALA A 477 -14.49 13.68 33.89
CA ALA A 477 -15.92 13.94 33.91
C ALA A 477 -16.47 14.08 35.35
N ALA A 478 -15.95 13.27 36.28
CA ALA A 478 -16.33 13.29 37.69
C ALA A 478 -15.75 14.49 38.46
N SER A 479 -14.59 15.00 38.02
CA SER A 479 -13.94 16.21 38.57
C SER A 479 -14.52 17.51 38.01
N GLY A 480 -15.73 17.48 37.44
CA GLY A 480 -16.41 18.63 36.83
C GLY A 480 -16.38 19.92 37.65
N THR A 481 -15.37 20.75 37.40
CA THR A 481 -15.39 22.22 37.37
C THR A 481 -14.00 22.68 36.99
N ASP A 482 -13.94 23.50 35.95
CA ASP A 482 -12.95 24.55 35.78
C ASP A 482 -12.92 25.34 37.10
N GLN A 483 -12.03 24.98 38.04
CA GLN A 483 -11.67 25.91 39.08
C GLN A 483 -10.95 27.03 38.34
N PRO A 484 -11.44 28.29 38.41
CA PRO A 484 -10.71 29.39 37.80
C PRO A 484 -9.30 29.32 38.36
N VAL A 485 -8.32 29.19 37.46
CA VAL A 485 -6.92 29.40 37.80
C VAL A 485 -6.89 30.68 38.61
N ALA A 486 -6.50 30.55 39.89
CA ALA A 486 -6.38 31.69 40.78
C ALA A 486 -5.56 32.76 40.04
N PRO A 487 -6.01 34.03 40.05
CA PRO A 487 -5.34 35.06 39.27
C PRO A 487 -3.86 35.03 39.60
N VAL A 488 -3.04 34.95 38.55
CA VAL A 488 -1.59 35.10 38.63
C VAL A 488 -1.32 36.31 39.52
N PRO A 489 -0.57 36.17 40.64
CA PRO A 489 -0.19 37.33 41.43
C PRO A 489 0.51 38.31 40.50
N GLU A 490 0.03 39.56 40.47
CA GLU A 490 0.70 40.62 39.72
C GLU A 490 2.20 40.61 40.07
N PRO A 491 3.09 40.76 39.08
CA PRO A 491 4.50 40.90 39.37
C PRO A 491 4.66 42.10 40.30
N VAL A 492 5.27 41.86 41.46
CA VAL A 492 5.71 42.91 42.37
C VAL A 492 6.54 43.88 41.54
N ARG A 493 5.99 45.06 41.25
CA ARG A 493 6.75 46.18 40.73
C ARG A 493 7.74 46.57 41.84
N ASP A 494 8.99 46.16 41.68
CA ASP A 494 10.07 46.75 42.45
C ASP A 494 9.99 48.27 42.28
N ALA A 495 10.09 48.97 43.42
CA ALA A 495 10.11 50.42 43.45
C ALA A 495 11.23 50.92 42.53
N PRO A 496 10.99 51.98 41.73
CA PRO A 496 12.03 52.54 40.87
C PRO A 496 13.21 52.94 41.74
N GLY A 497 14.36 52.32 41.48
CA GLY A 497 15.63 52.67 42.09
C GLY A 497 15.96 54.16 41.86
N PRO A 498 16.70 54.80 42.78
CA PRO A 498 17.02 56.21 42.68
C PRO A 498 17.76 56.53 41.36
N PRO A 499 17.53 57.73 40.78
CA PRO A 499 18.05 58.09 39.47
C PRO A 499 19.59 58.01 39.43
N PRO A 500 20.16 57.63 38.27
CA PRO A 500 21.60 57.47 38.11
C PRO A 500 22.34 58.78 38.40
N ALA A 501 23.36 58.70 39.25
CA ALA A 501 24.26 59.80 39.54
C ALA A 501 24.98 60.22 38.24
N VAL A 502 24.88 61.51 37.94
CA VAL A 502 25.60 62.17 36.85
C VAL A 502 27.10 62.01 37.08
N ALA A 503 27.78 61.35 36.14
CA ALA A 503 29.24 61.32 36.13
C ALA A 503 29.78 62.73 35.85
N PRO A 504 30.73 63.24 36.65
CA PRO A 504 31.40 64.50 36.36
C PRO A 504 32.24 64.36 35.09
N ALA A 505 32.17 65.37 34.23
CA ALA A 505 33.01 65.50 33.04
C ALA A 505 34.50 65.54 33.44
N PRO A 506 35.39 64.83 32.73
CA PRO A 506 36.83 64.96 32.92
C PRO A 506 37.32 66.34 32.42
N PRO A 507 38.43 66.86 32.97
CA PRO A 507 39.04 68.13 32.59
C PRO A 507 39.58 68.15 31.16
#